data_AF-R5ZZW0-F1
#
_entry.id   AF-R5ZZW0-F1
#
_cell.length_a   1.000
_cell.length_b   1.000
_cell.length_c   1.000
_cell.angle_alpha   90.00
_cell.angle_beta   90.00
_cell.angle_gamma   90.00
#
_symmetry.space_group_name_H-M   'P 1'
#
loop_
_entity.id
_entity.type
_entity.pdbx_description
1 polymer ?
#
loop_
_entity_poly.entity_id
_entity_poly.type
_entity_poly.pdbx_seq_one_letter_code
_entity_poly.pdbx_strand_id
1 'polypeptide(L)'
;MGKKGMTNDIDKIREITGYEPGKAFIYDFNEDGRVRRECVETYGVDTPGEPVVYDMDSNNFHIFPNSMEITNEILQSEADLRLKVYNYFIQYCNNNKETFDVIKYDPDNPDKWTKLQMSKEENYKNKMIIVEIKGEKTGEGCGKINGKNKVMRGLYKYLPFYYNGKIYNINFMRFYIDKDNKVNCIFKQIQFDRTNRRNVNEDGICYPKTYQNHVNKLDKLIQDNKGKNFCYNPPVAYDDIEGIVKEFVKFVKKCEKYDTK
;
A
#
# COMPACT_ATOMS: atom_id res chain seq x y z
N MET A 1 10.46 21.76 4.92
CA MET A 1 11.56 20.81 5.20
C MET A 1 12.10 20.34 3.85
N GLY A 2 13.41 20.39 3.64
CA GLY A 2 14.03 19.90 2.39
C GLY A 2 13.87 18.38 2.25
N LYS A 3 13.87 17.86 1.02
CA LYS A 3 13.81 16.42 0.74
C LYS A 3 14.97 15.72 1.44
N LYS A 4 14.67 14.82 2.38
CA LYS A 4 15.67 14.01 3.10
C LYS A 4 16.31 12.97 2.19
N GLY A 5 15.65 12.61 1.10
CA GLY A 5 16.17 11.70 0.07
C GLY A 5 16.02 10.22 0.45
N MET A 6 16.61 9.35 -0.38
CA MET A 6 16.57 7.90 -0.21
C MET A 6 17.91 7.39 0.34
N THR A 7 17.92 6.24 1.01
CA THR A 7 19.16 5.60 1.50
C THR A 7 19.12 4.06 1.38
N ASN A 8 20.29 3.46 1.28
CA ASN A 8 20.53 2.02 1.34
C ASN A 8 21.47 1.61 2.48
N ASP A 9 21.85 2.54 3.36
CA ASP A 9 22.73 2.33 4.52
C ASP A 9 21.95 1.66 5.66
N ILE A 10 22.27 0.39 5.97
CA ILE A 10 21.54 -0.39 7.00
C ILE A 10 21.62 0.26 8.38
N ASP A 11 22.80 0.73 8.79
CA ASP A 11 23.00 1.25 10.14
C ASP A 11 22.19 2.54 10.32
N LYS A 12 22.17 3.40 9.30
CA LYS A 12 21.31 4.58 9.28
C LYS A 12 19.82 4.23 9.28
N ILE A 13 19.39 3.23 8.50
CA ILE A 13 17.99 2.79 8.49
C ILE A 13 17.59 2.23 9.86
N ARG A 14 18.46 1.44 10.49
CA ARG A 14 18.24 0.87 11.82
C ARG A 14 18.18 1.96 12.88
N GLU A 15 19.04 2.97 12.81
CA GLU A 15 19.02 4.14 13.72
C GLU A 15 17.70 4.92 13.61
N ILE A 16 17.21 5.16 12.39
CA ILE A 16 15.98 5.93 12.15
C ILE A 16 14.72 5.15 12.55
N THR A 17 14.67 3.87 12.20
CA THR A 17 13.42 3.09 12.23
C THR A 17 13.36 2.04 13.34
N GLY A 18 14.51 1.59 13.84
CA GLY A 18 14.63 0.40 14.68
C GLY A 18 14.56 -0.94 13.93
N TYR A 19 14.48 -0.91 12.59
CA TYR A 19 14.33 -2.08 11.74
C TYR A 19 15.35 -2.12 10.60
N GLU A 20 15.51 -3.30 10.02
CA GLU A 20 16.34 -3.52 8.84
C GLU A 20 15.49 -3.89 7.63
N PRO A 21 15.95 -3.59 6.41
CA PRO A 21 15.37 -4.18 5.21
C PRO A 21 15.60 -5.71 5.20
N GLY A 22 14.52 -6.44 4.94
CA GLY A 22 14.48 -7.90 4.81
C GLY A 22 14.34 -8.31 3.35
N LYS A 23 13.58 -9.40 3.12
CA LYS A 23 13.46 -10.04 1.80
C LYS A 23 12.16 -9.69 1.09
N ALA A 24 12.19 -9.83 -0.24
CA ALA A 24 11.03 -9.84 -1.10
C ALA A 24 10.56 -11.28 -1.33
N PHE A 25 9.26 -11.44 -1.46
CA PHE A 25 8.64 -12.72 -1.78
C PHE A 25 7.57 -12.51 -2.84
N ILE A 26 7.30 -13.56 -3.60
CA ILE A 26 6.14 -13.64 -4.48
C ILE A 26 5.33 -14.84 -4.04
N TYR A 27 4.05 -14.59 -3.81
CA TYR A 27 3.06 -15.63 -3.64
C TYR A 27 2.32 -15.77 -4.97
N ASP A 28 2.58 -16.86 -5.68
CA ASP A 28 1.83 -17.20 -6.88
C ASP A 28 1.13 -18.55 -6.71
N PHE A 29 0.14 -18.83 -7.54
CA PHE A 29 -0.36 -20.19 -7.70
C PHE A 29 0.52 -20.91 -8.72
N ASN A 30 1.05 -22.08 -8.37
CA ASN A 30 1.66 -22.94 -9.38
C ASN A 30 0.58 -23.56 -10.28
N GLU A 31 0.98 -24.20 -11.37
CA GLU A 31 0.09 -24.85 -12.35
C GLU A 31 -0.91 -25.83 -11.71
N ASP A 32 -0.60 -26.36 -10.52
CA ASP A 32 -1.45 -27.27 -9.74
C ASP A 32 -2.42 -26.55 -8.76
N GLY A 33 -2.53 -25.22 -8.81
CA GLY A 33 -3.38 -24.43 -7.93
C GLY A 33 -2.91 -24.37 -6.47
N ARG A 34 -1.65 -24.75 -6.19
CA ARG A 34 -1.03 -24.62 -4.86
C ARG A 34 -0.25 -23.32 -4.76
N VAL A 35 -0.22 -22.76 -3.56
CA VAL A 35 0.51 -21.52 -3.27
C VAL A 35 2.03 -21.78 -3.32
N ARG A 36 2.70 -21.28 -4.37
CA ARG A 36 4.15 -21.17 -4.46
C ARG A 36 4.59 -19.87 -3.77
N ARG A 37 5.24 -20.00 -2.61
CA ARG A 37 6.04 -18.91 -2.03
C ARG A 37 7.45 -19.01 -2.58
N GLU A 38 7.78 -18.16 -3.54
CA GLU A 38 9.15 -18.01 -3.99
C GLU A 38 9.81 -16.85 -3.24
N CYS A 39 10.92 -17.13 -2.56
CA CYS A 39 11.80 -16.08 -2.10
C CYS A 39 12.49 -15.50 -3.33
N VAL A 40 12.15 -14.26 -3.67
CA VAL A 40 12.90 -13.52 -4.68
C VAL A 40 13.92 -12.70 -3.89
N GLU A 41 15.18 -13.08 -3.99
CA GLU A 41 16.25 -12.32 -3.33
C GLU A 41 16.09 -10.84 -3.67
N THR A 42 16.36 -9.99 -2.69
CA THR A 42 16.32 -8.55 -2.91
C THR A 42 17.63 -8.10 -3.50
N TYR A 43 17.63 -6.97 -4.19
CA TYR A 43 18.87 -6.25 -4.45
C TYR A 43 19.64 -6.06 -3.13
N GLY A 44 20.96 -6.23 -3.20
CA GLY A 44 21.91 -6.12 -2.13
C GLY A 44 21.79 -4.77 -1.44
N VAL A 45 21.36 -4.83 -0.19
CA VAL A 45 21.44 -3.70 0.73
C VAL A 45 22.92 -3.45 1.02
N ASP A 46 23.34 -2.18 1.11
CA ASP A 46 24.74 -1.73 1.21
C ASP A 46 25.63 -1.92 -0.03
N THR A 47 25.15 -2.47 -1.16
CA THR A 47 25.96 -2.49 -2.38
C THR A 47 25.96 -1.12 -3.07
N PRO A 48 27.12 -0.47 -3.28
CA PRO A 48 27.18 0.79 -4.01
C PRO A 48 26.64 0.64 -5.43
N GLY A 49 25.60 1.41 -5.74
CA GLY A 49 24.98 1.39 -7.07
C GLY A 49 23.88 0.35 -7.25
N GLU A 50 23.36 -0.25 -6.17
CA GLU A 50 22.09 -1.00 -6.13
C GLU A 50 20.91 -0.09 -5.70
N PRO A 51 19.63 -0.50 -5.89
CA PRO A 51 18.48 0.31 -5.52
C PRO A 51 18.41 0.67 -4.04
N VAL A 52 17.98 1.90 -3.77
CA VAL A 52 17.76 2.41 -2.41
C VAL A 52 16.52 1.79 -1.79
N VAL A 53 16.66 1.35 -0.54
CA VAL A 53 15.66 0.50 0.14
C VAL A 53 14.85 1.22 1.22
N TYR A 54 15.15 2.49 1.49
CA TYR A 54 14.38 3.30 2.42
C TYR A 54 14.22 4.75 1.93
N ASP A 55 12.97 5.22 1.96
CA ASP A 55 12.60 6.62 1.71
C ASP A 55 12.45 7.36 3.04
N MET A 56 13.37 8.29 3.31
CA MET A 56 13.38 9.07 4.56
C MET A 56 12.32 10.19 4.58
N ASP A 57 11.71 10.52 3.44
CA ASP A 57 10.62 11.50 3.37
C ASP A 57 9.25 10.86 3.66
N SER A 58 9.04 9.63 3.18
CA SER A 58 7.79 8.89 3.40
C SER A 58 7.84 7.85 4.53
N ASN A 59 9.02 7.63 5.11
CA ASN A 59 9.33 6.58 6.08
C ASN A 59 9.00 5.16 5.60
N ASN A 60 9.12 4.92 4.30
CA ASN A 60 8.73 3.66 3.69
C ASN A 60 9.94 2.84 3.24
N PHE A 61 9.83 1.53 3.44
CA PHE A 61 10.76 0.56 2.90
C PHE A 61 10.42 0.24 1.45
N HIS A 62 11.42 0.24 0.58
CA HIS A 62 11.32 -0.10 -0.83
C HIS A 62 12.10 -1.39 -1.09
N ILE A 63 11.45 -2.54 -0.90
CA ILE A 63 12.04 -3.88 -0.99
C ILE A 63 11.73 -4.50 -2.35
N PHE A 64 12.74 -4.58 -3.23
CA PHE A 64 12.57 -4.94 -4.63
C PHE A 64 13.05 -6.37 -4.94
N PRO A 65 12.41 -7.11 -5.87
CA PRO A 65 12.95 -8.35 -6.42
C PRO A 65 14.24 -8.10 -7.20
N ASN A 66 15.26 -8.94 -7.05
CA ASN A 66 16.53 -8.84 -7.79
C ASN A 66 16.42 -9.19 -9.29
N SER A 67 15.24 -9.64 -9.76
CA SER A 67 14.98 -9.98 -11.16
C SER A 67 14.07 -8.95 -11.84
N MET A 68 14.53 -8.46 -12.99
CA MET A 68 13.79 -7.52 -13.83
C MET A 68 12.60 -8.20 -14.55
N GLU A 69 12.74 -9.46 -14.92
CA GLU A 69 11.66 -10.24 -15.54
C GLU A 69 10.48 -10.37 -14.56
N ILE A 70 10.78 -10.82 -13.36
CA ILE A 70 9.84 -10.93 -12.24
C ILE A 70 9.19 -9.58 -11.94
N THR A 71 9.99 -8.50 -11.91
CA THR A 71 9.48 -7.14 -11.71
C THR A 71 8.45 -6.76 -12.77
N ASN A 72 8.74 -7.02 -14.04
CA ASN A 72 7.85 -6.65 -15.14
C ASN A 72 6.53 -7.43 -15.07
N GLU A 73 6.59 -8.72 -14.70
CA GLU A 73 5.41 -9.56 -14.50
C GLU A 73 4.51 -9.03 -13.37
N ILE A 74 5.10 -8.65 -12.22
CA ILE A 74 4.36 -8.02 -11.12
C ILE A 74 3.70 -6.73 -11.60
N LEU A 75 4.46 -5.84 -12.27
CA LEU A 75 3.95 -4.56 -12.73
C LEU A 75 2.74 -4.71 -13.66
N GLN A 76 2.79 -5.67 -14.58
CA GLN A 76 1.70 -5.93 -15.52
C GLN A 76 0.48 -6.51 -14.81
N SER A 77 0.66 -7.56 -14.00
CA SER A 77 -0.44 -8.23 -13.30
C SER A 77 -1.14 -7.29 -12.30
N GLU A 78 -0.39 -6.52 -11.51
CA GLU A 78 -0.97 -5.55 -10.58
C GLU A 78 -1.67 -4.39 -11.28
N ALA A 79 -1.21 -3.96 -12.47
CA ALA A 79 -1.86 -2.87 -13.19
C ALA A 79 -3.27 -3.25 -13.66
N ASP A 80 -3.44 -4.45 -14.21
CA ASP A 80 -4.73 -4.98 -14.62
C ASP A 80 -5.66 -5.18 -13.41
N LEU A 81 -5.16 -5.83 -12.35
CA LEU A 81 -5.94 -6.05 -11.14
C LEU A 81 -6.38 -4.74 -10.48
N ARG A 82 -5.49 -3.74 -10.37
CA ARG A 82 -5.83 -2.41 -9.84
C ARG A 82 -7.00 -1.77 -10.60
N LEU A 83 -6.96 -1.82 -11.93
CA LEU A 83 -8.02 -1.25 -12.76
C LEU A 83 -9.35 -2.00 -12.56
N LYS A 84 -9.30 -3.33 -12.48
CA LYS A 84 -10.48 -4.17 -12.21
C LYS A 84 -11.08 -3.89 -10.84
N VAL A 85 -10.27 -3.86 -9.78
CA VAL A 85 -10.70 -3.52 -8.40
C VAL A 85 -11.29 -2.12 -8.34
N TYR A 86 -10.66 -1.13 -8.97
CA TYR A 86 -11.15 0.24 -9.02
C TYR A 86 -12.54 0.34 -9.69
N ASN A 87 -12.69 -0.26 -10.87
CA ASN A 87 -13.95 -0.25 -11.60
C ASN A 87 -15.05 -0.99 -10.84
N TYR A 88 -14.73 -2.15 -10.26
CA TYR A 88 -15.68 -2.92 -9.46
C TYR A 88 -16.08 -2.17 -8.18
N PHE A 89 -15.17 -1.45 -7.51
CA PHE A 89 -15.51 -0.62 -6.36
C PHE A 89 -16.56 0.44 -6.69
N ILE A 90 -16.40 1.14 -7.82
CA ILE A 90 -17.37 2.14 -8.29
C ILE A 90 -18.72 1.47 -8.58
N GLN A 91 -18.71 0.37 -9.33
CA GLN A 91 -19.93 -0.38 -9.65
C GLN A 91 -20.63 -0.86 -8.37
N TYR A 92 -19.88 -1.39 -7.41
CA TYR A 92 -20.37 -1.87 -6.13
C TYR A 92 -21.04 -0.74 -5.35
N CYS A 93 -20.42 0.44 -5.25
CA CYS A 93 -21.02 1.59 -4.57
C CYS A 93 -22.28 2.10 -5.30
N ASN A 94 -22.27 2.17 -6.63
CA ASN A 94 -23.42 2.61 -7.42
C ASN A 94 -24.64 1.67 -7.27
N ASN A 95 -24.39 0.36 -7.21
CA ASN A 95 -25.44 -0.65 -7.02
C ASN A 95 -25.92 -0.74 -5.57
N ASN A 96 -25.09 -0.33 -4.61
CA ASN A 96 -25.39 -0.36 -3.18
C ASN A 96 -25.34 1.05 -2.60
N LYS A 97 -26.36 1.88 -2.91
CA LYS A 97 -26.41 3.32 -2.58
C LYS A 97 -26.21 3.64 -1.08
N GLU A 98 -26.39 2.68 -0.18
CA GLU A 98 -26.11 2.80 1.27
C GLU A 98 -24.63 2.57 1.63
N THR A 99 -23.75 2.41 0.65
CA THR A 99 -22.33 2.14 0.86
C THR A 99 -21.54 3.44 1.00
N PHE A 100 -21.28 4.11 -0.12
CA PHE A 100 -20.61 5.40 -0.19
C PHE A 100 -21.12 6.15 -1.43
N ASP A 101 -21.32 7.46 -1.32
CA ASP A 101 -21.43 8.34 -2.48
C ASP A 101 -20.02 8.59 -3.03
N VAL A 102 -19.74 8.26 -4.29
CA VAL A 102 -18.39 8.26 -4.86
C VAL A 102 -18.15 9.48 -5.71
N ILE A 103 -17.10 10.24 -5.38
CA ILE A 103 -16.62 11.38 -6.16
C ILE A 103 -15.30 11.00 -6.82
N LYS A 104 -15.26 11.12 -8.15
CA LYS A 104 -14.02 10.98 -8.92
C LYS A 104 -13.30 12.33 -8.97
N TYR A 105 -12.08 12.37 -8.45
CA TYR A 105 -11.20 13.51 -8.56
C TYR A 105 -10.43 13.44 -9.87
N ASP A 106 -10.62 14.45 -10.72
CA ASP A 106 -9.87 14.62 -11.97
C ASP A 106 -8.50 15.27 -11.68
N PRO A 107 -7.37 14.55 -11.91
CA PRO A 107 -6.05 15.11 -11.69
C PRO A 107 -5.67 16.23 -12.67
N ASP A 108 -6.31 16.32 -13.84
CA ASP A 108 -5.99 17.33 -14.87
C ASP A 108 -6.72 18.65 -14.63
N ASN A 109 -7.76 18.61 -13.80
CA ASN A 109 -8.48 19.79 -13.34
C ASN A 109 -8.48 19.83 -11.80
N PRO A 110 -7.31 20.06 -11.18
CA PRO A 110 -7.16 19.96 -9.75
C PRO A 110 -7.92 21.08 -9.04
N ASP A 111 -8.66 20.70 -7.99
CA ASP A 111 -9.29 21.68 -7.09
C ASP A 111 -8.19 22.48 -6.35
N LYS A 112 -8.56 23.63 -5.80
CA LYS A 112 -7.68 24.43 -4.92
C LYS A 112 -7.29 23.64 -3.67
N TRP A 113 -8.12 22.68 -3.26
CA TRP A 113 -7.90 21.84 -2.10
C TRP A 113 -7.30 20.49 -2.47
N THR A 114 -6.38 20.00 -1.62
CA THR A 114 -5.96 18.61 -1.70
C THR A 114 -7.15 17.68 -1.43
N LYS A 115 -7.14 16.46 -1.99
CA LYS A 115 -8.20 15.45 -1.75
C LYS A 115 -8.48 15.19 -0.27
N LEU A 116 -7.44 15.21 0.56
CA LEU A 116 -7.57 15.06 2.01
C LEU A 116 -8.27 16.28 2.64
N GLN A 117 -7.95 17.49 2.20
CA GLN A 117 -8.67 18.70 2.62
C GLN A 117 -10.13 18.64 2.16
N MET A 118 -10.40 18.34 0.89
CA MET A 118 -11.76 18.18 0.37
C MET A 118 -12.57 17.19 1.22
N SER A 119 -11.99 16.04 1.59
CA SER A 119 -12.70 15.02 2.39
C SER A 119 -13.08 15.46 3.82
N LYS A 120 -12.59 16.62 4.29
CA LYS A 120 -12.96 17.21 5.60
C LYS A 120 -14.08 18.24 5.49
N GLU A 121 -14.34 18.74 4.30
CA GLU A 121 -15.29 19.82 4.05
C GLU A 121 -16.72 19.29 4.14
N GLU A 122 -17.62 20.09 4.70
CA GLU A 122 -18.99 19.64 5.02
C GLU A 122 -19.74 19.16 3.76
N ASN A 123 -19.48 19.79 2.60
CA ASN A 123 -20.08 19.41 1.31
C ASN A 123 -19.64 18.03 0.79
N TYR A 124 -18.53 17.51 1.30
CA TYR A 124 -17.91 16.25 0.88
C TYR A 124 -17.92 15.20 2.00
N LYS A 125 -18.48 15.54 3.15
CA LYS A 125 -18.65 14.64 4.28
C LYS A 125 -19.46 13.42 3.89
N ASN A 126 -19.03 12.26 4.36
CA ASN A 126 -19.59 10.95 4.02
C ASN A 126 -19.53 10.59 2.53
N LYS A 127 -18.74 11.31 1.72
CA LYS A 127 -18.48 10.97 0.33
C LYS A 127 -17.07 10.39 0.19
N MET A 128 -16.96 9.34 -0.61
CA MET A 128 -15.71 8.68 -0.93
C MET A 128 -15.07 9.35 -2.13
N ILE A 129 -13.98 10.08 -1.91
CA ILE A 129 -13.22 10.69 -3.00
C ILE A 129 -12.16 9.69 -3.47
N ILE A 130 -12.14 9.41 -4.77
CA ILE A 130 -11.17 8.51 -5.41
C ILE A 130 -10.41 9.24 -6.52
N VAL A 131 -9.17 8.84 -6.77
CA VAL A 131 -8.38 9.39 -7.88
C VAL A 131 -8.70 8.64 -9.15
N GLU A 132 -9.00 9.37 -10.23
CA GLU A 132 -9.18 8.75 -11.53
C GLU A 132 -7.88 8.06 -12.00
N ILE A 133 -7.98 6.78 -12.33
CA ILE A 133 -6.84 6.02 -12.88
C ILE A 133 -6.75 6.29 -14.38
N LYS A 134 -5.98 7.30 -14.75
CA LYS A 134 -5.68 7.65 -16.16
C LYS A 134 -4.55 6.82 -16.76
N GLY A 135 -4.50 5.50 -16.54
CA GLY A 135 -3.52 4.60 -17.21
C GLY A 135 -2.02 4.90 -17.06
N GLU A 136 -1.62 5.99 -16.37
CA GLU A 136 -0.25 6.50 -16.40
C GLU A 136 0.62 5.88 -15.30
N LYS A 137 1.90 5.69 -15.65
CA LYS A 137 2.94 5.11 -14.78
C LYS A 137 3.38 6.10 -13.70
N THR A 138 2.59 6.30 -12.65
CA THR A 138 3.01 7.10 -11.47
C THR A 138 3.60 6.23 -10.36
N GLY A 139 4.69 6.69 -9.74
CA GLY A 139 5.41 5.99 -8.67
C GLY A 139 6.87 5.76 -9.06
N GLU A 140 7.79 6.56 -8.53
CA GLU A 140 9.23 6.46 -8.80
C GLU A 140 9.94 5.82 -7.61
N GLY A 141 10.45 4.60 -7.77
CA GLY A 141 11.56 4.10 -6.96
C GLY A 141 12.84 4.26 -7.78
N CYS A 142 13.77 5.12 -7.37
CA CYS A 142 15.06 5.23 -8.05
C CYS A 142 16.02 4.14 -7.55
N GLY A 143 16.82 3.59 -8.45
CA GLY A 143 17.94 2.73 -8.11
C GLY A 143 18.96 2.77 -9.23
N LYS A 144 20.23 2.48 -8.93
CA LYS A 144 21.20 2.19 -9.97
C LYS A 144 21.24 0.67 -10.19
N ILE A 145 21.46 0.24 -11.43
CA ILE A 145 21.79 -1.14 -11.79
C ILE A 145 22.90 -1.03 -12.83
N ASN A 146 24.07 -1.61 -12.57
CA ASN A 146 25.26 -1.53 -13.43
C ASN A 146 25.64 -0.08 -13.81
N GLY A 147 25.61 0.84 -12.84
CA GLY A 147 25.95 2.25 -13.06
C GLY A 147 24.91 3.08 -13.82
N LYS A 148 23.81 2.47 -14.28
CA LYS A 148 22.69 3.17 -14.94
C LYS A 148 21.56 3.39 -13.95
N ASN A 149 21.00 4.60 -13.90
CA ASN A 149 19.76 4.87 -13.17
C ASN A 149 18.64 4.02 -13.81
N LYS A 150 18.15 3.01 -13.10
CA LYS A 150 16.99 2.23 -13.51
C LYS A 150 15.90 2.47 -12.49
N VAL A 151 14.94 3.30 -12.87
CA VAL A 151 13.79 3.62 -12.02
C VAL A 151 12.86 2.41 -12.04
N MET A 152 12.70 1.75 -10.90
CA MET A 152 11.73 0.66 -10.69
C MET A 152 10.34 1.27 -10.51
N ARG A 153 9.85 1.93 -11.57
CA ARG A 153 8.62 2.72 -11.51
C ARG A 153 7.41 1.80 -11.33
N GLY A 154 6.63 2.09 -10.28
CA GLY A 154 5.27 1.62 -10.14
C GLY A 154 5.04 0.30 -9.39
N LEU A 155 6.08 -0.31 -8.80
CA LEU A 155 5.92 -1.55 -8.02
C LEU A 155 5.10 -1.35 -6.74
N TYR A 156 5.13 -0.16 -6.14
CA TYR A 156 4.37 0.16 -4.92
C TYR A 156 3.13 0.99 -5.21
N LYS A 157 2.51 0.83 -6.38
CA LYS A 157 1.26 1.53 -6.67
C LYS A 157 0.10 0.89 -5.90
N TYR A 158 -0.66 1.75 -5.24
CA TYR A 158 -1.86 1.41 -4.49
C TYR A 158 -3.07 2.19 -5.03
N LEU A 159 -4.27 1.86 -4.52
CA LEU A 159 -5.48 2.64 -4.77
C LEU A 159 -5.79 3.50 -3.54
N PRO A 160 -5.69 4.84 -3.63
CA PRO A 160 -6.05 5.74 -2.54
C PRO A 160 -7.54 6.10 -2.55
N PHE A 161 -8.11 6.12 -1.36
CA PHE A 161 -9.49 6.46 -1.08
C PHE A 161 -9.52 7.47 0.07
N TYR A 162 -10.19 8.61 -0.13
CA TYR A 162 -10.26 9.68 0.87
C TYR A 162 -11.67 9.77 1.40
N TYR A 163 -11.82 9.68 2.73
CA TYR A 163 -13.11 9.64 3.38
C TYR A 163 -13.02 10.28 4.76
N ASN A 164 -13.90 11.25 5.05
CA ASN A 164 -14.03 11.92 6.35
C ASN A 164 -12.68 12.36 6.96
N GLY A 165 -11.82 12.97 6.14
CA GLY A 165 -10.53 13.48 6.59
C GLY A 165 -9.45 12.43 6.82
N LYS A 166 -9.64 11.21 6.34
CA LYS A 166 -8.66 10.10 6.40
C LYS A 166 -8.35 9.57 5.01
N ILE A 167 -7.24 8.87 4.90
CA ILE A 167 -6.87 8.12 3.70
C ILE A 167 -6.94 6.64 4.03
N TYR A 168 -7.57 5.90 3.13
CA TYR A 168 -7.63 4.45 3.12
C TYR A 168 -6.98 3.98 1.83
N ASN A 169 -6.10 2.98 1.89
CA ASN A 169 -5.44 2.46 0.70
C ASN A 169 -5.67 0.96 0.54
N ILE A 170 -5.83 0.53 -0.71
CA ILE A 170 -5.66 -0.88 -1.10
C ILE A 170 -4.28 -1.05 -1.70
N ASN A 171 -3.43 -1.82 -1.03
CA ASN A 171 -2.11 -2.21 -1.50
C ASN A 171 -2.16 -3.61 -2.10
N PHE A 172 -1.35 -3.81 -3.14
CA PHE A 172 -1.23 -5.07 -3.91
C PHE A 172 0.02 -5.86 -3.54
N MET A 173 0.68 -5.39 -2.48
CA MET A 173 1.76 -6.02 -1.76
C MET A 173 1.49 -5.94 -0.26
N ARG A 174 2.15 -6.82 0.49
CA ARG A 174 2.06 -6.90 1.94
C ARG A 174 3.43 -6.73 2.57
N PHE A 175 3.59 -5.67 3.36
CA PHE A 175 4.75 -5.52 4.24
C PHE A 175 4.48 -6.16 5.59
N TYR A 176 5.51 -6.74 6.20
CA TYR A 176 5.48 -7.26 7.57
C TYR A 176 6.85 -7.20 8.23
N ILE A 177 6.86 -7.10 9.56
CA ILE A 177 8.08 -7.19 10.37
C ILE A 177 8.20 -8.63 10.87
N ASP A 178 9.37 -9.25 10.67
CA ASP A 178 9.66 -10.57 11.21
C ASP A 178 10.23 -10.53 12.64
N LYS A 179 10.53 -11.70 13.19
CA LYS A 179 11.05 -11.87 14.55
C LYS A 179 12.45 -11.25 14.75
N ASP A 180 13.18 -11.00 13.66
CA ASP A 180 14.54 -10.47 13.65
C ASP A 180 14.54 -8.96 13.36
N ASN A 181 13.37 -8.31 13.53
CA ASN A 181 13.13 -6.89 13.24
C ASN A 181 13.45 -6.50 11.79
N LYS A 182 13.25 -7.42 10.84
CA LYS A 182 13.38 -7.12 9.42
C LYS A 182 12.02 -6.85 8.80
N VAL A 183 11.93 -5.75 8.07
CA VAL A 183 10.78 -5.44 7.22
C VAL A 183 10.90 -6.26 5.95
N ASN A 184 9.91 -7.07 5.67
CA ASN A 184 9.84 -7.91 4.49
C ASN A 184 8.65 -7.47 3.61
N CYS A 185 8.73 -7.73 2.31
CA CYS A 185 7.66 -7.42 1.35
C CYS A 185 7.19 -8.69 0.64
N ILE A 186 5.89 -8.85 0.46
CA ILE A 186 5.29 -9.94 -0.31
C ILE A 186 4.46 -9.32 -1.43
N PHE A 187 4.85 -9.51 -2.67
CA PHE A 187 4.07 -9.12 -3.85
C PHE A 187 2.96 -10.15 -4.12
N LYS A 188 1.97 -9.75 -4.92
CA LYS A 188 0.75 -10.54 -5.20
C LYS A 188 0.00 -10.89 -3.90
N GLN A 189 -0.12 -9.93 -2.98
CA GLN A 189 -0.85 -10.07 -1.72
C GLN A 189 -1.53 -8.76 -1.34
N ILE A 190 -2.75 -8.84 -0.80
CA ILE A 190 -3.52 -7.64 -0.46
C ILE A 190 -3.19 -7.16 0.95
N GLN A 191 -3.03 -5.85 1.13
CA GLN A 191 -2.95 -5.20 2.43
C GLN A 191 -3.74 -3.90 2.38
N PHE A 192 -4.55 -3.63 3.41
CA PHE A 192 -5.20 -2.34 3.55
C PHE A 192 -4.44 -1.50 4.56
N ASP A 193 -4.46 -0.18 4.42
CA ASP A 193 -4.04 0.71 5.48
C ASP A 193 -5.00 1.87 5.66
N ARG A 194 -4.97 2.43 6.87
CA ARG A 194 -5.61 3.69 7.21
C ARG A 194 -4.54 4.65 7.70
N THR A 195 -4.54 5.87 7.16
CA THR A 195 -3.70 6.96 7.65
C THR A 195 -4.49 8.24 7.90
N ASN A 196 -4.12 8.94 8.97
CA ASN A 196 -4.58 10.29 9.29
C ASN A 196 -3.63 11.36 8.71
N ARG A 197 -2.53 10.92 8.09
CA ARG A 197 -1.44 11.74 7.54
C ARG A 197 -1.27 11.45 6.05
N ARG A 198 -0.18 11.93 5.44
CA ARG A 198 0.10 11.69 4.03
C ARG A 198 0.60 10.27 3.80
N ASN A 199 1.46 9.77 4.68
CA ASN A 199 2.06 8.43 4.56
C ASN A 199 1.67 7.55 5.75
N VAL A 200 1.62 6.22 5.54
CA VAL A 200 1.25 5.27 6.60
C VAL A 200 2.28 5.25 7.73
N ASN A 201 3.57 5.31 7.39
CA ASN A 201 4.67 5.22 8.36
C ASN A 201 5.15 6.60 8.90
N GLU A 202 4.39 7.66 8.64
CA GLU A 202 4.78 9.02 9.03
C GLU A 202 4.92 9.18 10.56
N ASP A 203 4.07 8.50 11.33
CA ASP A 203 4.07 8.51 12.80
C ASP A 203 4.76 7.27 13.41
N GLY A 204 5.61 6.59 12.63
CA GLY A 204 6.31 5.36 13.01
C GLY A 204 5.95 4.16 12.14
N ILE A 205 6.79 3.12 12.14
CA ILE A 205 6.58 1.94 11.29
C ILE A 205 5.33 1.16 11.73
N CYS A 206 4.35 1.07 10.82
CA CYS A 206 3.01 0.54 11.06
C CYS A 206 2.79 -0.89 10.52
N TYR A 207 3.83 -1.51 9.97
CA TYR A 207 3.71 -2.83 9.36
C TYR A 207 3.37 -3.91 10.39
N PRO A 208 2.50 -4.88 10.07
CA PRO A 208 2.14 -5.94 11.01
C PRO A 208 3.33 -6.85 11.33
N LYS A 209 3.38 -7.42 12.53
CA LYS A 209 4.39 -8.43 12.93
C LYS A 209 4.13 -9.83 12.36
N THR A 210 3.31 -9.93 11.33
CA THR A 210 2.96 -11.18 10.65
C THR A 210 2.56 -10.91 9.22
N TYR A 211 2.92 -11.83 8.32
CA TYR A 211 2.42 -11.83 6.95
C TYR A 211 1.03 -12.48 6.83
N GLN A 212 0.56 -13.16 7.87
CA GLN A 212 -0.70 -13.90 7.84
C GLN A 212 -1.91 -12.97 7.88
N ASN A 213 -3.05 -13.49 7.45
CA ASN A 213 -4.33 -12.79 7.49
C ASN A 213 -4.79 -12.52 8.92
N HIS A 214 -5.36 -11.34 9.13
CA HIS A 214 -5.93 -10.89 10.40
C HIS A 214 -7.38 -11.37 10.56
N VAL A 215 -7.61 -12.69 10.47
CA VAL A 215 -8.94 -13.30 10.64
C VAL A 215 -9.53 -12.93 12.00
N ASN A 216 -10.71 -12.31 12.01
CA ASN A 216 -11.44 -11.87 13.22
C ASN A 216 -10.65 -10.93 14.15
N LYS A 217 -9.62 -10.25 13.66
CA LYS A 217 -8.75 -9.37 14.47
C LYS A 217 -8.97 -7.87 14.23
N LEU A 218 -9.77 -7.49 13.24
CA LEU A 218 -9.90 -6.09 12.82
C LEU A 218 -10.40 -5.16 13.93
N ASP A 219 -11.39 -5.58 14.73
CA ASP A 219 -11.95 -4.71 15.78
C ASP A 219 -10.90 -4.38 16.86
N LYS A 220 -10.17 -5.40 17.32
CA LYS A 220 -9.05 -5.22 18.25
C LYS A 220 -7.96 -4.34 17.64
N LEU A 221 -7.61 -4.56 16.37
CA LEU A 221 -6.59 -3.78 15.70
C LEU A 221 -6.95 -2.29 15.61
N ILE A 222 -8.22 -1.97 15.32
CA ILE A 222 -8.71 -0.59 15.31
C ILE A 222 -8.61 0.04 16.72
N GLN A 223 -9.01 -0.70 17.76
CA GLN A 223 -8.95 -0.24 19.14
C GLN A 223 -7.50 0.03 19.59
N ASP A 224 -6.60 -0.92 19.35
CA ASP A 224 -5.18 -0.82 19.70
C ASP A 224 -4.49 0.36 18.97
N ASN A 225 -5.03 0.79 17.83
CA ASN A 225 -4.51 1.87 16.99
C ASN A 225 -5.45 3.09 16.90
N LYS A 226 -6.29 3.34 17.92
CA LYS A 226 -7.18 4.52 17.93
C LYS A 226 -6.36 5.80 17.72
N GLY A 227 -6.77 6.61 16.74
CA GLY A 227 -6.05 7.84 16.34
C GLY A 227 -4.71 7.66 15.61
N LYS A 228 -4.22 6.42 15.41
CA LYS A 228 -2.91 6.13 14.80
C LYS A 228 -3.04 5.48 13.42
N ASN A 229 -2.02 5.59 12.60
CA ASN A 229 -1.97 4.87 11.32
C ASN A 229 -1.80 3.37 11.60
N PHE A 230 -2.32 2.51 10.73
CA PHE A 230 -2.10 1.07 10.84
C PHE A 230 -2.35 0.34 9.53
N CYS A 231 -1.68 -0.79 9.37
CA CYS A 231 -1.89 -1.74 8.28
C CYS A 231 -2.75 -2.92 8.74
N TYR A 232 -3.60 -3.43 7.85
CA TYR A 232 -4.46 -4.58 8.06
C TYR A 232 -4.28 -5.59 6.92
N ASN A 233 -4.09 -6.85 7.30
CA ASN A 233 -3.93 -7.98 6.39
C ASN A 233 -5.30 -8.67 6.19
N PRO A 234 -6.10 -8.31 5.17
CA PRO A 234 -7.44 -8.89 4.98
C PRO A 234 -7.36 -10.39 4.65
N PRO A 235 -8.36 -11.18 5.08
CA PRO A 235 -8.49 -12.59 4.74
C PRO A 235 -9.10 -12.78 3.33
N VAL A 236 -8.44 -12.23 2.31
CA VAL A 236 -8.90 -12.27 0.92
C VAL A 236 -7.78 -12.72 0.00
N ALA A 237 -8.13 -13.45 -1.06
CA ALA A 237 -7.20 -13.81 -2.12
C ALA A 237 -6.82 -12.60 -2.98
N TYR A 238 -5.67 -12.67 -3.64
CA TYR A 238 -5.13 -11.57 -4.43
C TYR A 238 -5.92 -11.30 -5.71
N ASP A 239 -6.49 -12.34 -6.31
CA ASP A 239 -7.24 -12.30 -7.57
C ASP A 239 -8.77 -12.24 -7.38
N ASP A 240 -9.25 -12.29 -6.13
CA ASP A 240 -10.67 -12.17 -5.78
C ASP A 240 -11.11 -10.70 -5.73
N ILE A 241 -11.38 -10.13 -6.90
CA ILE A 241 -11.78 -8.72 -7.08
C ILE A 241 -13.00 -8.35 -6.19
N GLU A 242 -14.01 -9.21 -6.17
CA GLU A 242 -15.23 -8.97 -5.40
C GLU A 242 -14.97 -9.05 -3.90
N GLY A 243 -14.24 -10.07 -3.44
CA GLY A 243 -13.84 -10.20 -2.05
C GLY A 243 -12.99 -9.03 -1.58
N ILE A 244 -12.07 -8.53 -2.42
CA ILE A 244 -11.20 -7.40 -2.08
C ILE A 244 -12.04 -6.16 -1.81
N VAL A 245 -12.98 -5.85 -2.71
CA VAL A 245 -13.84 -4.67 -2.58
C VAL A 245 -14.77 -4.80 -1.38
N LYS A 246 -15.39 -5.96 -1.17
CA LYS A 246 -16.29 -6.19 -0.03
C LYS A 246 -15.56 -6.07 1.32
N GLU A 247 -14.39 -6.69 1.46
CA GLU A 247 -13.59 -6.59 2.67
C GLU A 247 -13.03 -5.16 2.87
N PHE A 248 -12.69 -4.44 1.80
CA PHE A 248 -12.26 -3.05 1.90
C PHE A 248 -13.39 -2.12 2.37
N VAL A 249 -14.60 -2.26 1.82
CA VAL A 249 -15.78 -1.50 2.27
C VAL A 249 -16.05 -1.77 3.75
N LYS A 250 -16.02 -3.03 4.17
CA LYS A 250 -16.19 -3.44 5.57
C LYS A 250 -15.09 -2.85 6.47
N PHE A 251 -13.85 -2.82 5.99
CA PHE A 251 -12.73 -2.21 6.68
C PHE A 251 -12.97 -0.71 6.94
N VAL A 252 -13.29 0.06 5.91
CA VAL A 252 -13.57 1.50 6.03
C VAL A 252 -14.74 1.76 6.98
N LYS A 253 -15.87 1.07 6.80
CA LYS A 253 -17.07 1.23 7.66
C LYS A 253 -16.77 0.92 9.13
N LYS A 254 -15.95 -0.10 9.41
CA LYS A 254 -15.54 -0.44 10.78
C LYS A 254 -14.66 0.65 11.39
N CYS A 255 -13.65 1.14 10.67
CA CYS A 255 -12.80 2.23 11.14
C CYS A 255 -13.63 3.46 11.55
N GLU A 256 -14.56 3.89 10.69
CA GLU A 256 -15.40 5.07 10.94
C GLU A 256 -16.39 4.88 12.11
N LYS A 257 -16.89 3.66 12.32
CA LYS A 257 -17.76 3.33 13.46
C LYS A 257 -17.04 3.42 14.82
N TYR A 258 -15.73 3.19 14.87
CA TYR A 258 -14.97 3.26 16.12
C TYR A 258 -14.47 4.67 16.45
N ASP A 259 -14.33 5.54 15.45
CA ASP A 259 -13.97 6.94 15.69
C ASP A 259 -15.15 7.78 16.20
N THR A 260 -16.39 7.32 15.97
CA THR A 260 -17.63 7.95 16.48
C THR A 260 -18.07 7.43 17.87
N LYS A 261 -17.31 6.48 18.45
CA LYS A 261 -17.52 5.93 19.80
C LYS A 261 -16.45 6.43 20.79
#